data_AF-A0A5E4HVH9-F1
#
_entry.id   AF-A0A5E4HVH9-F1
#
_cell.length_a   1.000
_cell.length_b   1.000
_cell.length_c   1.000
_cell.angle_alpha   90.00
_cell.angle_beta   90.00
_cell.angle_gamma   90.00
#
_symmetry.space_group_name_H-M   'P 1'
#
loop_
_entity.id
_entity.type
_entity.pdbx_description
1 polymer ?
#
loop_
_entity_poly.entity_id
_entity_poly.type
_entity_poly.pdbx_seq_one_letter_code
_entity_poly.pdbx_strand_id
1 'polypeptide(L)'
;MALYTNLPEMGKRNKVVKLTKKKINYIIRAKTRNDSNKNISVDMKISKSTVKRVWTYWLKHKAPIPIKKFGRKKQVTDEKSV
;
A
#
# COMPACT_ATOMS: atom_id res chain seq x y z
N MET A 1 4.76 29.41 35.67
CA MET A 1 3.77 28.40 35.21
C MET A 1 4.00 28.14 33.73
N ALA A 2 4.92 27.23 33.38
CA ALA A 2 5.23 26.90 31.99
C ALA A 2 4.30 25.78 31.49
N LEU A 3 3.44 26.09 30.52
CA LEU A 3 2.59 25.11 29.85
C LEU A 3 3.45 24.30 28.88
N TYR A 4 3.84 23.10 29.27
CA TYR A 4 4.43 22.12 28.36
C TYR A 4 3.40 21.75 27.30
N THR A 5 3.60 22.24 26.08
CA THR A 5 2.89 21.79 24.89
C THR A 5 3.32 20.36 24.61
N ASN A 6 2.50 19.40 25.07
CA ASN A 6 2.60 18.00 24.67
C ASN A 6 2.37 17.91 23.15
N LEU A 7 3.46 18.00 22.38
CA LEU A 7 3.48 17.64 20.97
C LEU A 7 2.98 16.19 20.87
N PRO A 8 1.96 15.89 20.04
CA PRO A 8 1.50 14.52 19.89
C PRO A 8 2.66 13.70 19.32
N GLU A 9 3.19 12.81 20.15
CA GLU A 9 4.19 11.82 19.79
C GLU A 9 3.84 11.24 18.42
N MET A 10 4.80 11.25 17.49
CA MET A 10 4.65 10.63 16.17
C MET A 10 4.42 9.12 16.33
N GLY A 11 3.16 8.78 16.55
CA GLY A 11 2.70 7.45 16.90
C GLY A 11 3.05 6.45 15.80
N LYS A 12 3.68 5.35 16.25
CA LYS A 12 3.75 4.02 15.63
C LYS A 12 3.40 4.02 14.13
N ARG A 13 4.44 4.03 13.28
CA ARG A 13 4.33 3.81 11.82
C ARG A 13 3.33 2.68 11.58
N ASN A 14 2.18 3.00 10.98
CA ASN A 14 1.11 2.06 10.65
C ASN A 14 1.70 0.71 10.25
N LYS A 15 1.46 -0.33 11.05
CA LYS A 15 1.79 -1.73 10.74
C LYS A 15 1.41 -1.94 9.27
N VAL A 16 2.41 -2.07 8.39
CA VAL A 16 2.25 -1.96 6.93
C VAL A 16 1.09 -2.86 6.51
N VAL A 17 -0.08 -2.26 6.28
CA VAL A 17 -1.26 -3.03 5.88
C VAL A 17 -0.91 -3.62 4.53
N LYS A 18 -0.70 -4.94 4.50
CA LYS A 18 -0.17 -5.64 3.35
C LYS A 18 -1.05 -5.35 2.13
N LEU A 19 -0.47 -4.71 1.12
CA LEU A 19 -1.16 -4.44 -0.13
C LEU A 19 -1.29 -5.78 -0.88
N THR A 20 -2.50 -6.32 -0.92
CA THR A 20 -2.81 -7.57 -1.61
C THR A 20 -3.43 -7.30 -2.98
N LYS A 21 -3.43 -8.31 -3.86
CA LYS A 21 -4.03 -8.22 -5.19
C LYS A 21 -5.51 -7.83 -5.11
N LYS A 22 -6.23 -8.36 -4.11
CA LYS A 22 -7.64 -8.00 -3.85
C LYS A 22 -7.80 -6.51 -3.55
N LYS A 23 -6.93 -5.93 -2.70
CA LYS A 23 -6.98 -4.49 -2.37
C LYS A 23 -6.68 -3.62 -3.59
N ILE A 24 -5.67 -3.98 -4.39
CA ILE A 24 -5.32 -3.25 -5.62
C ILE A 24 -6.50 -3.25 -6.59
N ASN A 25 -7.10 -4.42 -6.84
CA ASN A 25 -8.25 -4.54 -7.73
C ASN A 25 -9.45 -3.74 -7.21
N TYR A 26 -9.69 -3.72 -5.90
CA TYR A 26 -10.74 -2.88 -5.30
C TYR A 26 -10.48 -1.39 -5.57
N ILE A 27 -9.26 -0.90 -5.31
CA ILE A 27 -8.89 0.50 -5.54
C ILE A 27 -9.12 0.89 -7.01
N ILE A 28 -8.69 0.05 -7.94
CA ILE A 28 -8.87 0.29 -9.38
C ILE A 28 -10.36 0.38 -9.72
N ARG A 29 -11.16 -0.60 -9.30
CA ARG A 29 -12.62 -0.64 -9.57
C ARG A 29 -13.34 0.57 -8.98
N ALA A 30 -13.07 0.90 -7.73
CA ALA A 30 -13.64 2.06 -7.05
C ALA A 30 -13.26 3.37 -7.75
N LYS A 31 -11.99 3.50 -8.17
CA LYS A 31 -11.55 4.67 -8.94
C LYS A 31 -12.19 4.79 -10.30
N THR A 32 -12.41 3.68 -10.99
CA THR A 32 -13.16 3.67 -12.26
C THR A 32 -14.61 4.10 -12.06
N ARG A 33 -15.20 3.84 -10.89
CA ARG A 33 -16.55 4.32 -10.49
C ARG A 33 -16.56 5.75 -9.95
N ASN A 34 -15.42 6.45 -10.03
CA ASN A 34 -15.23 7.82 -9.54
C ASN A 34 -15.29 8.00 -8.02
N ASP A 35 -14.99 6.95 -7.24
CA ASP A 35 -14.93 7.05 -5.79
C ASP A 35 -13.76 7.93 -5.32
N SER A 36 -13.99 8.69 -4.25
CA SER A 36 -12.98 9.57 -3.66
C SER A 36 -11.87 8.76 -2.96
N ASN A 37 -10.66 9.32 -2.89
CA ASN A 37 -9.56 8.68 -2.16
C ASN A 37 -9.88 8.52 -0.66
N LYS A 38 -10.71 9.41 -0.10
CA LYS A 38 -11.11 9.39 1.31
C LYS A 38 -11.99 8.16 1.58
N ASN A 39 -12.98 7.91 0.73
CA ASN A 39 -13.90 6.76 0.88
C ASN A 39 -13.14 5.44 0.77
N ILE A 40 -12.33 5.27 -0.29
CA ILE A 40 -11.53 4.06 -0.50
C ILE A 40 -10.55 3.81 0.65
N SER A 41 -9.96 4.87 1.21
CA SER A 41 -9.03 4.79 2.34
C SER A 41 -9.71 4.27 3.61
N VAL A 42 -10.94 4.72 3.88
CA VAL A 42 -11.75 4.29 5.02
C VAL A 42 -12.21 2.84 4.83
N ASP A 43 -12.82 2.51 3.68
CA ASP A 43 -13.35 1.16 3.38
C ASP A 43 -12.27 0.08 3.52
N MET A 44 -11.10 0.33 2.94
CA MET A 44 -10.05 -0.67 2.82
C MET A 44 -9.05 -0.65 3.99
N LYS A 45 -9.21 0.31 4.93
CA LYS A 45 -8.27 0.61 6.03
C LYS A 45 -6.84 0.73 5.51
N ILE A 46 -6.66 1.56 4.49
CA ILE A 46 -5.35 1.86 3.87
C ILE A 46 -5.11 3.35 3.87
N SER A 47 -3.84 3.78 3.84
CA SER A 47 -3.54 5.21 3.78
C SER A 47 -3.98 5.82 2.44
N LYS A 48 -4.42 7.09 2.47
CA LYS A 48 -4.71 7.88 1.26
C LYS A 48 -3.51 7.91 0.29
N SER A 49 -2.28 7.94 0.82
CA SER A 49 -1.05 7.89 0.02
C SER A 49 -0.89 6.57 -0.75
N THR A 50 -1.32 5.45 -0.17
CA THR A 50 -1.32 4.14 -0.83
C THR A 50 -2.32 4.12 -1.99
N VAL A 51 -3.53 4.63 -1.77
CA VAL A 51 -4.55 4.78 -2.83
C VAL A 51 -4.00 5.62 -3.99
N LYS A 52 -3.42 6.79 -3.68
CA LYS A 52 -2.82 7.68 -4.69
C LYS A 52 -1.73 6.95 -5.48
N ARG A 53 -0.81 6.27 -4.80
CA ARG A 53 0.28 5.52 -5.44
C ARG A 53 -0.23 4.42 -6.38
N VAL A 54 -1.21 3.64 -5.95
CA VAL A 54 -1.81 2.58 -6.78
C VAL A 54 -2.47 3.20 -8.02
N TRP A 55 -3.24 4.27 -7.84
CA TRP A 55 -3.94 4.93 -8.93
C TRP A 55 -2.99 5.58 -9.94
N THR A 56 -1.96 6.30 -9.48
CA THR A 56 -0.94 6.89 -10.35
C THR A 56 -0.22 5.83 -11.18
N TYR A 57 0.12 4.69 -10.58
CA TYR A 57 0.73 3.57 -11.32
C TYR A 57 -0.22 3.01 -12.39
N TRP A 58 -1.49 2.81 -12.03
CA TRP A 58 -2.52 2.35 -12.96
C TRP A 58 -2.70 3.31 -14.14
N LEU A 59 -2.72 4.63 -13.91
CA LEU A 59 -2.83 5.60 -14.99
C LEU A 59 -1.65 5.54 -15.97
N LYS A 60 -0.42 5.35 -15.45
CA LYS A 60 0.81 5.32 -16.26
C LYS A 60 1.00 4.02 -17.03
N HIS A 61 0.72 2.88 -16.41
CA HIS A 61 1.05 1.56 -16.97
C HIS A 61 -0.17 0.75 -17.42
N LYS A 62 -1.39 1.20 -17.07
CA LYS A 62 -2.66 0.46 -17.28
C LYS A 62 -2.63 -0.97 -16.74
N ALA A 63 -1.79 -1.22 -15.75
CA ALA A 63 -1.56 -2.53 -15.14
C ALA A 63 -1.60 -2.42 -13.60
N PRO A 64 -2.00 -3.49 -12.87
CA PRO A 64 -1.95 -3.52 -11.41
C PRO A 64 -0.52 -3.36 -10.90
N ILE A 65 -0.33 -2.60 -9.82
CA ILE A 65 1.01 -2.43 -9.24
C ILE A 65 1.62 -3.80 -8.85
N PRO A 66 2.84 -4.12 -9.28
CA PRO A 66 3.45 -5.39 -8.94
C PRO A 66 3.71 -5.44 -7.43
N ILE A 67 3.13 -6.45 -6.76
CA ILE A 67 3.36 -6.69 -5.35
C ILE A 67 4.72 -7.38 -5.23
N LYS A 68 5.76 -6.64 -4.84
CA LYS A 68 7.04 -7.23 -4.47
C LYS A 68 6.78 -8.20 -3.31
N LYS A 69 7.08 -9.49 -3.50
CA LYS A 69 7.05 -10.47 -2.41
C LYS A 69 8.04 -9.99 -1.34
N PHE A 70 7.51 -9.53 -0.22
CA PHE A 70 8.32 -9.11 0.92
C PHE A 70 8.84 -10.38 1.61
N GLY A 71 10.15 -10.55 1.71
CA GLY A 71 10.80 -11.72 2.29
C GLY A 71 12.22 -11.95 1.75
N ARG A 72 13.00 -12.81 2.43
CA ARG A 72 14.31 -13.28 1.95
C ARG A 72 14.09 -14.01 0.62
N LYS A 73 14.81 -13.62 -0.43
CA LYS A 73 14.87 -14.42 -1.66
C LYS A 73 15.33 -15.82 -1.26
N LYS A 74 14.58 -16.87 -1.60
CA LYS A 74 15.10 -18.24 -1.48
C LYS A 74 16.37 -18.27 -2.32
N GLN A 75 17.49 -18.69 -1.74
CA GLN A 75 18.65 -19.05 -2.53
C GLN A 75 18.20 -20.19 -3.45
N VAL A 76 18.37 -19.98 -4.75
CA VAL A 76 18.22 -21.06 -5.72
C VAL A 76 19.53 -21.83 -5.60
N THR A 77 19.51 -22.98 -4.92
CA THR A 77 20.63 -23.91 -5.00
C THR A 77 20.56 -24.49 -6.41
N ASP A 78 21.53 -24.17 -7.24
CA ASP A 78 21.65 -24.70 -8.60
C ASP A 78 22.02 -26.18 -8.47
N GLU A 79 21.02 -27.06 -8.55
CA GLU A 79 21.20 -28.52 -8.67
C GLU A 79 21.65 -28.88 -10.09
N LYS A 80 22.70 -28.22 -10.59
CA LYS A 80 23.52 -28.68 -11.72
C LYS A 80 24.97 -28.75 -11.28
N SER A 81 25.22 -29.66 -10.36
CA SER A 81 26.55 -30.24 -10.15
C SER A 81 26.32 -31.66 -9.68
N VAL A 82 26.26 -32.59 -10.63
CA VAL A 82 26.97 -33.88 -10.73
C VAL A 82 26.47 -34.58 -12.00
#